data_AF-A0A4S4G635-F1
#
_entry.id   AF-A0A4S4G635-F1
#
_cell.length_a   1.000
_cell.length_b   1.000
_cell.length_c   1.000
_cell.angle_alpha   90.00
_cell.angle_beta   90.00
_cell.angle_gamma   90.00
#
_symmetry.space_group_name_H-M   'P 1'
#
loop_
_entity.id
_entity.type
_entity.pdbx_description
1 polymer ?
#
loop_
_entity_poly.entity_id
_entity_poly.type
_entity_poly.pdbx_seq_one_letter_code
_entity_poly.pdbx_strand_id
1 'polypeptide(L)'
;KRTGDTFLNFSTWGKGLVYVNGHPMGRIWEIGPQQTLYMPGCWLKKGENEVLVFDILGPRQLKSEGLRTPLLDQLLLPKPPTHRKEGQTLDLTGEKPVLSAQFEPGNGWQEASFKTPVTGRYVCLEAIDAINGGKTASIAELYLLDNNGQRLSREPWTVFYADSEDMKKSNCSADKVFDLQESTYWKTAKNIDFPHHIVIDLGNTQTVTGLQYLPRMESDVPGAIKNYRIYVSENPFKL
;
A
#
# COMPACT_ATOMS: atom_id res chain seq x y z
N LYS A 1 5.90 -26.30 -36.87
CA LYS A 1 5.16 -25.39 -35.95
C LYS A 1 5.33 -23.94 -36.42
N ARG A 2 4.35 -23.06 -36.19
CA ARG A 2 4.43 -21.62 -36.50
C ARG A 2 4.85 -20.86 -35.24
N THR A 3 5.62 -19.79 -35.39
CA THR A 3 5.96 -18.87 -34.29
C THR A 3 4.84 -17.85 -34.10
N GLY A 4 4.76 -17.27 -32.92
CA GLY A 4 3.77 -16.27 -32.55
C GLY A 4 3.91 -15.91 -31.08
N ASP A 5 3.33 -14.79 -30.69
CA ASP A 5 3.33 -14.33 -29.31
C ASP A 5 2.68 -15.35 -28.38
N THR A 6 3.22 -15.45 -27.17
CA THR A 6 2.65 -16.27 -26.10
C THR A 6 2.96 -15.68 -24.73
N PHE A 7 2.42 -16.29 -23.68
CA PHE A 7 2.69 -15.92 -22.29
C PHE A 7 3.23 -17.14 -21.57
N LEU A 8 4.53 -17.16 -21.27
CA LEU A 8 5.15 -18.29 -20.58
C LEU A 8 4.73 -18.30 -19.12
N ASN A 9 4.07 -19.38 -18.69
CA ASN A 9 3.58 -19.57 -17.33
C ASN A 9 4.70 -20.04 -16.39
N PHE A 10 4.90 -19.31 -15.30
CA PHE A 10 5.88 -19.62 -14.26
C PHE A 10 5.22 -19.81 -12.87
N SER A 11 3.91 -20.06 -12.79
CA SER A 11 3.19 -20.20 -11.52
C SER A 11 3.64 -21.40 -10.64
N THR A 12 4.40 -22.34 -11.20
CA THR A 12 5.01 -23.46 -10.47
C THR A 12 6.46 -23.22 -10.08
N TRP A 13 7.04 -22.10 -10.48
CA TRP A 13 8.42 -21.70 -10.18
C TRP A 13 8.47 -20.79 -8.97
N GLY A 14 9.64 -20.67 -8.34
CA GLY A 14 9.88 -19.89 -7.14
C GLY A 14 10.13 -18.41 -7.44
N LYS A 15 11.39 -17.96 -7.34
CA LYS A 15 11.79 -16.56 -7.59
C LYS A 15 13.03 -16.54 -8.45
N GLY A 16 13.08 -15.69 -9.47
CA GLY A 16 14.13 -15.89 -10.46
C GLY A 16 14.17 -14.93 -11.65
N LEU A 17 14.98 -15.32 -12.63
CA LEU A 17 15.14 -14.70 -13.94
C LEU A 17 14.95 -15.74 -15.04
N VAL A 18 14.35 -15.33 -16.15
CA VAL A 18 14.09 -16.19 -17.30
C VAL A 18 14.78 -15.63 -18.54
N TYR A 19 15.36 -16.52 -19.34
CA TYR A 19 15.90 -16.22 -20.66
C TYR A 19 15.30 -17.18 -21.69
N VAL A 20 15.00 -16.67 -22.88
CA VAL A 20 14.53 -17.51 -24.00
C VAL A 20 15.38 -17.22 -25.22
N ASN A 21 16.04 -18.23 -25.78
CA ASN A 21 16.98 -18.09 -26.91
C ASN A 21 18.05 -17.00 -26.68
N GLY A 22 18.53 -16.85 -25.44
CA GLY A 22 19.49 -15.81 -25.03
C GLY A 22 18.88 -14.44 -24.74
N HIS A 23 17.59 -14.21 -24.97
CA HIS A 23 16.92 -12.96 -24.64
C HIS A 23 16.47 -12.93 -23.17
N PRO A 24 16.79 -11.87 -22.40
CA PRO A 24 16.30 -11.73 -21.03
C PRO A 24 14.80 -11.41 -21.04
N MET A 25 13.99 -12.32 -20.49
CA MET A 25 12.52 -12.19 -20.45
C MET A 25 12.02 -11.40 -19.23
N GLY A 26 12.78 -11.41 -18.14
CA GLY A 26 12.46 -10.67 -16.93
C GLY A 26 12.49 -11.54 -15.67
N ARG A 27 11.92 -10.99 -14.60
CA ARG A 27 11.88 -11.59 -13.26
C ARG A 27 10.60 -12.37 -13.06
N ILE A 28 10.68 -13.47 -12.32
CA ILE A 28 9.53 -14.24 -11.84
C ILE A 28 9.53 -14.25 -10.31
N TRP A 29 8.35 -14.30 -9.71
CA TRP A 29 8.19 -14.54 -8.27
C TRP A 29 6.81 -15.15 -8.01
N GLU A 30 6.77 -16.32 -7.36
CA GLU A 30 5.55 -17.08 -7.09
C GLU A 30 4.46 -16.30 -6.35
N ILE A 31 4.82 -15.25 -5.57
CA ILE A 31 3.84 -14.45 -4.84
C ILE A 31 2.94 -13.64 -5.77
N GLY A 32 3.35 -13.39 -7.03
CA GLY A 32 2.58 -12.63 -8.00
C GLY A 32 2.64 -11.09 -7.78
N PRO A 33 1.63 -10.33 -8.28
CA PRO A 33 0.40 -10.82 -8.92
C PRO A 33 0.60 -11.37 -10.35
N GLN A 34 1.71 -11.01 -11.00
CA GLN A 34 2.08 -11.53 -12.31
C GLN A 34 2.66 -12.95 -12.21
N GLN A 35 2.09 -13.90 -12.97
CA GLN A 35 2.53 -15.31 -13.03
C GLN A 35 3.05 -15.72 -14.42
N THR A 36 2.88 -14.87 -15.43
CA THR A 36 3.34 -15.12 -16.79
C THR A 36 4.29 -14.04 -17.30
N LEU A 37 5.28 -14.42 -18.11
CA LEU A 37 6.09 -13.47 -18.89
C LEU A 37 5.60 -13.43 -20.34
N TYR A 38 5.41 -12.24 -20.89
CA TYR A 38 5.13 -12.07 -22.32
C TYR A 38 6.35 -12.51 -23.14
N MET A 39 6.11 -13.40 -24.10
CA MET A 39 7.12 -13.93 -25.01
C MET A 39 6.82 -13.43 -26.42
N PRO A 40 7.57 -12.43 -26.91
CA PRO A 40 7.44 -11.93 -28.27
C PRO A 40 7.71 -13.05 -29.28
N GLY A 41 6.79 -13.26 -30.22
CA GLY A 41 6.90 -14.29 -31.24
C GLY A 41 8.11 -14.10 -32.16
N CYS A 42 8.62 -12.86 -32.27
CA CYS A 42 9.84 -12.53 -33.01
C CYS A 42 11.12 -13.05 -32.36
N TRP A 43 11.10 -13.41 -31.07
CA TRP A 43 12.22 -14.03 -30.36
C TRP A 43 12.14 -15.56 -30.37
N LEU A 44 11.06 -16.14 -30.90
CA LEU A 44 10.91 -17.57 -31.12
C LEU A 44 11.38 -17.97 -32.51
N LYS A 45 11.93 -19.18 -32.60
CA LYS A 45 12.42 -19.78 -33.84
C LYS A 45 11.53 -20.96 -34.24
N LYS A 46 11.44 -21.23 -35.54
CA LYS A 46 10.92 -22.53 -35.99
C LYS A 46 11.92 -23.61 -35.56
N GLY A 47 11.43 -24.69 -34.99
CA GLY A 47 12.26 -25.79 -34.50
C GLY A 47 12.59 -25.64 -33.02
N GLU A 48 13.85 -25.87 -32.66
CA GLU A 48 14.32 -25.86 -31.28
C GLU A 48 14.40 -24.44 -30.72
N ASN A 49 13.95 -24.30 -29.48
CA ASN A 49 14.05 -23.07 -28.70
C ASN A 49 14.58 -23.44 -27.32
N GLU A 50 15.40 -22.58 -26.75
CA GLU A 50 15.96 -22.76 -25.41
C GLU A 50 15.22 -21.87 -24.41
N VAL A 51 14.87 -22.44 -23.26
CA VAL A 51 14.35 -21.68 -22.11
C VAL A 51 15.27 -21.97 -20.93
N LEU A 52 15.94 -20.93 -20.45
CA LEU A 52 16.80 -20.99 -19.27
C LEU A 52 16.09 -20.25 -18.12
N VAL A 53 15.99 -20.91 -16.96
CA VAL A 53 15.40 -20.33 -15.76
C VAL A 53 16.38 -20.42 -14.62
N PHE A 54 16.73 -19.27 -14.05
CA PHE A 54 17.49 -19.16 -12.82
C PHE A 54 16.51 -18.97 -11.66
N ASP A 55 16.30 -20.01 -10.85
CA ASP A 55 15.37 -20.02 -9.72
C ASP A 55 16.13 -20.17 -8.40
N ILE A 56 15.96 -19.21 -7.49
CA ILE A 56 16.66 -19.16 -6.20
C ILE A 56 15.88 -19.81 -5.05
N LEU A 57 14.62 -20.18 -5.24
CA LEU A 57 13.82 -20.89 -4.23
C LEU A 57 13.60 -22.36 -4.60
N GLY A 58 13.64 -22.67 -5.91
CA GLY A 58 13.36 -23.98 -6.45
C GLY A 58 11.88 -24.11 -6.85
N PRO A 59 11.60 -24.71 -8.02
CA PRO A 59 10.22 -24.83 -8.50
C PRO A 59 9.48 -25.98 -7.79
N ARG A 60 8.18 -25.78 -7.54
CA ARG A 60 7.26 -26.87 -7.16
C ARG A 60 7.17 -27.94 -8.25
N GLN A 61 7.25 -27.52 -9.52
CA GLN A 61 7.29 -28.40 -10.69
C GLN A 61 8.15 -27.79 -11.79
N LEU A 62 9.05 -28.59 -12.38
CA LEU A 62 9.91 -28.23 -13.51
C LEU A 62 9.13 -28.20 -14.83
N LYS A 63 8.13 -27.32 -14.91
CA LYS A 63 7.24 -27.18 -16.06
C LYS A 63 6.99 -25.70 -16.35
N SER A 64 6.99 -25.35 -17.63
CA SER A 64 6.44 -24.09 -18.13
C SER A 64 5.66 -24.38 -19.41
N GLU A 65 4.69 -23.54 -19.72
CA GLU A 65 3.88 -23.64 -20.93
C GLU A 65 3.53 -22.27 -21.49
N GLY A 66 3.35 -22.18 -22.79
CA GLY A 66 2.89 -20.97 -23.46
C GLY A 66 1.37 -20.86 -23.44
N LEU A 67 0.84 -19.81 -22.81
CA LEU A 67 -0.57 -19.49 -22.76
C LEU A 67 -0.96 -18.49 -23.86
N ARG A 68 -2.27 -18.39 -24.13
CA ARG A 68 -2.84 -17.41 -25.07
C ARG A 68 -3.16 -16.06 -24.41
N THR A 69 -3.34 -16.06 -23.10
CA THR A 69 -3.66 -14.88 -22.30
C THR A 69 -2.72 -14.82 -21.10
N PRO A 70 -2.35 -13.62 -20.61
CA PRO A 70 -1.49 -13.51 -19.44
C PRO A 70 -2.26 -13.82 -18.15
N LEU A 71 -1.51 -14.16 -17.10
CA LEU A 71 -1.98 -14.24 -15.72
C LEU A 71 -1.31 -13.10 -14.94
N LEU A 72 -2.06 -12.02 -14.66
CA LEU A 72 -1.52 -10.77 -14.09
C LEU A 72 -2.08 -10.42 -12.71
N ASP A 73 -3.08 -11.17 -12.23
CA ASP A 73 -3.94 -10.86 -11.09
C ASP A 73 -3.99 -12.01 -10.06
N GLN A 74 -2.95 -12.84 -10.01
CA GLN A 74 -2.84 -13.98 -9.10
C GLN A 74 -1.84 -13.70 -7.98
N LEU A 75 -2.29 -12.97 -6.96
CA LEU A 75 -1.53 -12.70 -5.76
C LEU A 75 -1.65 -13.88 -4.78
N LEU A 76 -0.54 -14.53 -4.48
CA LEU A 76 -0.46 -15.74 -3.65
C LEU A 76 0.29 -15.46 -2.34
N LEU A 77 -0.30 -14.62 -1.48
CA LEU A 77 0.27 -14.31 -0.18
C LEU A 77 -0.25 -15.27 0.90
N PRO A 78 0.61 -15.68 1.86
CA PRO A 78 0.19 -16.54 2.97
C PRO A 78 -0.70 -15.82 3.98
N LYS A 79 -0.71 -14.48 3.96
CA LYS A 79 -1.51 -13.63 4.84
C LYS A 79 -2.22 -12.56 4.01
N PRO A 80 -3.39 -12.06 4.46
CA PRO A 80 -4.05 -10.93 3.81
C PRO A 80 -3.08 -9.74 3.66
N PRO A 81 -3.12 -9.02 2.51
CA PRO A 81 -2.31 -7.83 2.29
C PRO A 81 -2.88 -6.59 3.01
N THR A 82 -3.39 -6.78 4.23
CA THR A 82 -3.99 -5.75 5.06
C THR A 82 -3.20 -5.58 6.36
N HIS A 83 -3.28 -4.40 6.96
CA HIS A 83 -2.52 -3.99 8.13
C HIS A 83 -3.23 -4.24 9.46
N ARG A 84 -4.38 -4.92 9.42
CA ARG A 84 -5.08 -5.46 10.58
C ARG A 84 -5.18 -6.97 10.49
N LYS A 85 -4.80 -7.66 11.57
CA LYS A 85 -4.99 -9.10 11.76
C LYS A 85 -6.32 -9.37 12.44
N GLU A 86 -6.83 -10.58 12.25
CA GLU A 86 -8.02 -11.06 12.95
C GLU A 86 -7.84 -10.94 14.47
N GLY A 87 -8.87 -10.40 15.14
CA GLY A 87 -8.88 -10.17 16.59
C GLY A 87 -8.23 -8.87 17.07
N GLN A 88 -7.46 -8.16 16.23
CA GLN A 88 -6.87 -6.87 16.63
C GLN A 88 -7.92 -5.74 16.65
N THR A 89 -7.90 -4.92 17.69
CA THR A 89 -8.72 -3.71 17.83
C THR A 89 -7.91 -2.64 18.54
N LEU A 90 -7.61 -1.54 17.84
CA LEU A 90 -6.92 -0.40 18.42
C LEU A 90 -7.66 0.12 19.67
N ASP A 91 -6.93 0.22 20.78
CA ASP A 91 -7.42 0.73 22.06
C ASP A 91 -6.71 2.06 22.36
N LEU A 92 -7.42 3.16 22.11
CA LEU A 92 -6.98 4.51 22.47
C LEU A 92 -7.47 4.94 23.87
N THR A 93 -8.00 4.01 24.68
CA THR A 93 -8.49 4.34 26.03
C THR A 93 -7.34 4.82 26.90
N GLY A 94 -7.42 6.06 27.37
CA GLY A 94 -6.38 6.69 28.19
C GLY A 94 -5.34 7.48 27.38
N GLU A 95 -5.30 7.32 26.05
CA GLU A 95 -4.49 8.15 25.17
C GLU A 95 -5.10 9.55 25.04
N LYS A 96 -4.25 10.57 24.98
CA LYS A 96 -4.69 11.96 24.81
C LYS A 96 -4.29 12.46 23.43
N PRO A 97 -5.23 13.01 22.65
CA PRO A 97 -4.88 13.54 21.34
C PRO A 97 -4.00 14.78 21.50
N VAL A 98 -2.93 14.86 20.70
CA VAL A 98 -2.06 16.04 20.59
C VAL A 98 -2.71 17.15 19.75
N LEU A 99 -3.64 16.76 18.87
CA LEU A 99 -4.43 17.64 18.02
C LEU A 99 -5.84 17.08 17.88
N SER A 100 -6.84 17.96 17.92
CA SER A 100 -8.20 17.68 17.46
C SER A 100 -8.63 18.85 16.59
N ALA A 101 -8.93 18.59 15.33
CA ALA A 101 -9.10 19.61 14.30
C ALA A 101 -10.05 19.14 13.19
N GLN A 102 -10.28 20.02 12.23
CA GLN A 102 -11.07 19.77 11.04
C GLN A 102 -10.22 20.05 9.80
N PHE A 103 -10.33 19.18 8.79
CA PHE A 103 -9.88 19.50 7.44
C PHE A 103 -10.98 20.23 6.68
N GLU A 104 -10.58 21.14 5.82
CA GLU A 104 -11.44 21.91 4.95
C GLU A 104 -11.95 21.05 3.77
N PRO A 105 -13.14 21.36 3.22
CA PRO A 105 -13.62 20.71 2.01
C PRO A 105 -12.75 21.06 0.79
N GLY A 106 -12.71 20.15 -0.18
CA GLY A 106 -12.01 20.34 -1.46
C GLY A 106 -10.69 19.59 -1.56
N ASN A 107 -10.12 19.60 -2.76
CA ASN A 107 -8.83 18.96 -3.07
C ASN A 107 -7.64 19.81 -2.63
N GLY A 108 -6.45 19.23 -2.69
CA GLY A 108 -5.19 19.92 -2.45
C GLY A 108 -4.65 19.71 -1.04
N TRP A 109 -3.39 20.10 -0.86
CA TRP A 109 -2.66 19.93 0.40
C TRP A 109 -3.26 20.80 1.49
N GLN A 110 -3.47 20.18 2.66
CA GLN A 110 -3.88 20.85 3.88
C GLN A 110 -2.84 20.60 4.96
N GLU A 111 -2.58 21.61 5.79
CA GLU A 111 -1.59 21.54 6.87
C GLU A 111 -2.26 21.87 8.20
N ALA A 112 -1.88 21.16 9.25
CA ALA A 112 -2.26 21.49 10.60
C ALA A 112 -1.06 21.39 11.54
N SER A 113 -0.85 22.44 12.33
CA SER A 113 0.21 22.50 13.33
C SER A 113 -0.29 22.06 14.70
N PHE A 114 0.57 21.39 15.45
CA PHE A 114 0.38 21.10 16.86
C PHE A 114 0.67 22.36 17.68
N LYS A 115 -0.01 22.52 18.82
CA LYS A 115 0.22 23.67 19.70
C LYS A 115 1.65 23.72 20.25
N THR A 116 2.23 22.55 20.47
CA THR A 116 3.60 22.37 20.95
C THR A 116 4.22 21.19 20.22
N PRO A 117 5.54 21.20 19.93
CA PRO A 117 6.25 20.03 19.44
C PRO A 117 6.04 18.83 20.36
N VAL A 118 5.85 17.65 19.78
CA VAL A 118 5.68 16.39 20.51
C VAL A 118 6.69 15.38 20.01
N THR A 119 7.37 14.70 20.92
CA THR A 119 8.31 13.62 20.59
C THR A 119 7.62 12.27 20.72
N GLY A 120 7.78 11.41 19.71
CA GLY A 120 7.32 10.03 19.72
C GLY A 120 7.72 9.28 18.45
N ARG A 121 7.35 8.00 18.38
CA ARG A 121 7.67 7.10 17.27
C ARG A 121 6.44 6.59 16.54
N TYR A 122 5.30 6.49 17.20
CA TYR A 122 4.04 6.01 16.63
C TYR A 122 3.07 7.18 16.52
N VAL A 123 2.47 7.35 15.34
CA VAL A 123 1.47 8.39 15.09
C VAL A 123 0.18 7.75 14.63
N CYS A 124 -0.90 8.00 15.36
CA CYS A 124 -2.25 7.58 14.98
C CYS A 124 -3.04 8.77 14.48
N LEU A 125 -3.61 8.65 13.28
CA LEU A 125 -4.68 9.51 12.80
C LEU A 125 -6.01 8.79 13.01
N GLU A 126 -6.84 9.35 13.89
CA GLU A 126 -8.24 8.95 14.09
C GLU A 126 -9.13 9.87 13.25
N ALA A 127 -9.74 9.33 12.20
CA ALA A 127 -10.77 10.00 11.44
C ALA A 127 -12.12 9.82 12.16
N ILE A 128 -12.84 10.90 12.40
CA ILE A 128 -14.10 10.90 13.17
C ILE A 128 -15.32 10.90 12.25
N ASP A 129 -15.24 11.61 11.12
CA ASP A 129 -16.27 11.61 10.07
C ASP A 129 -15.69 12.07 8.72
N ALA A 130 -16.49 11.93 7.66
CA ALA A 130 -16.15 12.35 6.30
C ALA A 130 -16.85 13.67 5.92
N ILE A 131 -16.20 14.47 5.09
CA ILE A 131 -16.72 15.75 4.56
C ILE A 131 -18.07 15.55 3.85
N ASN A 132 -18.22 14.46 3.10
CA ASN A 132 -19.42 14.15 2.34
C ASN A 132 -20.52 13.43 3.15
N GLY A 133 -20.33 13.26 4.47
CA GLY A 133 -21.26 12.54 5.35
C GLY A 133 -21.33 11.02 5.10
N GLY A 134 -20.46 10.48 4.25
CA GLY A 134 -20.33 9.04 4.03
C GLY A 134 -19.70 8.31 5.21
N LYS A 135 -19.55 6.99 5.09
CA LYS A 135 -18.96 6.10 6.10
C LYS A 135 -17.56 5.62 5.73
N THR A 136 -16.85 6.34 4.88
CA THR A 136 -15.52 5.92 4.41
C THR A 136 -14.53 7.02 4.66
N ALA A 137 -13.33 6.67 5.14
CA ALA A 137 -12.18 7.55 5.18
C ALA A 137 -11.23 7.22 4.02
N SER A 138 -10.53 8.23 3.53
CA SER A 138 -9.48 8.08 2.53
C SER A 138 -8.39 9.12 2.73
N ILE A 139 -7.16 8.74 2.44
CA ILE A 139 -5.97 9.60 2.48
C ILE A 139 -5.12 9.26 1.27
N ALA A 140 -4.82 10.26 0.43
CA ALA A 140 -3.89 10.08 -0.69
C ALA A 140 -2.46 10.14 -0.19
N GLU A 141 -2.10 11.20 0.53
CA GLU A 141 -0.77 11.34 1.10
C GLU A 141 -0.84 11.96 2.51
N LEU A 142 0.09 11.53 3.36
CA LEU A 142 0.31 12.04 4.70
C LEU A 142 1.80 12.37 4.87
N TYR A 143 2.07 13.52 5.46
CA TYR A 143 3.38 13.89 5.98
C TYR A 143 3.26 14.35 7.42
N LEU A 144 4.37 14.23 8.13
CA LEU A 144 4.59 14.85 9.43
C LEU A 144 5.70 15.88 9.30
N LEU A 145 5.62 16.94 10.09
CA LEU A 145 6.53 18.08 10.03
C LEU A 145 7.50 18.10 11.21
N ASP A 146 8.75 18.46 10.97
CA ASP A 146 9.77 18.66 11.99
C ASP A 146 9.71 20.06 12.63
N ASN A 147 10.67 20.39 13.50
CA ASN A 147 10.75 21.70 14.16
C ASN A 147 11.03 22.88 13.21
N ASN A 148 11.44 22.61 11.97
CA ASN A 148 11.68 23.61 10.93
C ASN A 148 10.49 23.73 9.96
N GLY A 149 9.39 23.00 10.20
CA GLY A 149 8.26 22.91 9.27
C GLY A 149 8.56 22.08 8.02
N GLN A 150 9.63 21.29 8.03
CA GLN A 150 10.01 20.43 6.91
C GLN A 150 9.37 19.05 7.04
N ARG A 151 9.02 18.46 5.89
CA ARG A 151 8.51 17.08 5.84
C ARG A 151 9.56 16.09 6.35
N LEU A 152 9.18 15.25 7.29
CA LEU A 152 9.99 14.11 7.70
C LEU A 152 10.19 13.13 6.54
N SER A 153 11.36 12.49 6.49
CA SER A 153 11.56 11.34 5.60
C SER A 153 10.61 10.21 5.98
N ARG A 154 9.98 9.63 4.98
CA ARG A 154 9.03 8.51 5.12
C ARG A 154 9.65 7.17 4.74
N GLU A 155 10.91 7.14 4.32
CA GLU A 155 11.65 5.92 4.00
C GLU A 155 11.61 4.87 5.14
N PRO A 156 11.73 5.22 6.43
CA PRO A 156 11.65 4.23 7.51
C PRO A 156 10.21 3.92 7.95
N TRP A 157 9.19 4.53 7.36
CA TRP A 157 7.81 4.38 7.81
C TRP A 157 7.25 3.00 7.50
N THR A 158 6.45 2.49 8.42
CA THR A 158 5.58 1.33 8.17
C THR A 158 4.19 1.59 8.72
N VAL A 159 3.17 1.01 8.10
CA VAL A 159 1.84 1.00 8.70
C VAL A 159 1.84 -0.05 9.81
N PHE A 160 1.71 0.41 11.05
CA PHE A 160 1.57 -0.44 12.22
C PHE A 160 0.17 -1.05 12.32
N TYR A 161 -0.86 -0.26 11.97
CA TYR A 161 -2.26 -0.67 12.02
C TYR A 161 -3.13 0.17 11.07
N ALA A 162 -4.14 -0.43 10.47
CA ALA A 162 -5.26 0.28 9.83
C ALA A 162 -6.56 -0.47 10.13
N ASP A 163 -7.59 0.21 10.63
CA ASP A 163 -8.81 -0.47 11.09
C ASP A 163 -9.54 -1.23 9.98
N SER A 164 -9.44 -0.71 8.75
CA SER A 164 -10.17 -1.14 7.57
C SER A 164 -9.48 -0.70 6.26
N GLU A 165 -9.52 -1.56 5.24
CA GLU A 165 -8.92 -1.31 3.91
C GLU A 165 -9.80 -1.94 2.81
N ASP A 166 -10.15 -1.18 1.77
CA ASP A 166 -10.88 -1.69 0.59
C ASP A 166 -9.94 -2.35 -0.41
N MET A 167 -9.58 -3.61 -0.14
CA MET A 167 -8.68 -4.42 -0.98
C MET A 167 -9.42 -5.35 -1.96
N LYS A 168 -10.76 -5.32 -2.01
CA LYS A 168 -11.54 -6.29 -2.80
C LYS A 168 -11.58 -5.95 -4.30
N LYS A 169 -11.63 -4.66 -4.63
CA LYS A 169 -11.78 -4.18 -6.02
C LYS A 169 -10.67 -3.23 -6.46
N SER A 170 -9.96 -2.62 -5.51
CA SER A 170 -8.90 -1.65 -5.75
C SER A 170 -7.77 -1.90 -4.75
N ASN A 171 -6.55 -1.50 -5.11
CA ASN A 171 -5.41 -1.56 -4.22
C ASN A 171 -5.36 -0.31 -3.33
N CYS A 172 -6.23 -0.24 -2.32
CA CYS A 172 -6.39 0.90 -1.42
C CYS A 172 -5.81 0.64 -0.02
N SER A 173 -4.67 -0.06 0.05
CA SER A 173 -3.99 -0.39 1.30
C SER A 173 -3.45 0.87 2.00
N ALA A 174 -3.22 0.78 3.30
CA ALA A 174 -2.80 1.91 4.13
C ALA A 174 -1.39 2.43 3.81
N ASP A 175 -0.50 1.61 3.22
CA ASP A 175 0.85 2.05 2.81
C ASP A 175 0.82 3.10 1.68
N LYS A 176 -0.32 3.21 0.99
CA LYS A 176 -0.56 4.20 -0.06
C LYS A 176 -0.45 5.64 0.44
N VAL A 177 -0.65 5.89 1.74
CA VAL A 177 -0.58 7.26 2.30
C VAL A 177 0.83 7.86 2.31
N PHE A 178 1.86 7.06 2.00
CA PHE A 178 3.24 7.55 1.95
C PHE A 178 4.05 6.97 0.79
N ASP A 179 3.39 6.56 -0.29
CA ASP A 179 4.05 5.97 -1.46
C ASP A 179 4.50 7.00 -2.50
N LEU A 180 4.31 8.30 -2.20
CA LEU A 180 4.70 9.43 -3.05
C LEU A 180 3.89 9.48 -4.36
N GLN A 181 2.69 8.91 -4.37
CA GLN A 181 1.77 8.95 -5.52
C GLN A 181 0.42 9.55 -5.12
N GLU A 182 0.22 10.83 -5.42
CA GLU A 182 -1.04 11.56 -5.14
C GLU A 182 -2.29 10.96 -5.82
N SER A 183 -2.10 10.07 -6.82
CA SER A 183 -3.17 9.35 -7.51
C SER A 183 -3.57 8.04 -6.85
N THR A 184 -2.79 7.56 -5.89
CA THR A 184 -3.15 6.42 -5.05
C THR A 184 -3.64 6.91 -3.69
N TYR A 185 -4.32 6.04 -2.95
CA TYR A 185 -4.86 6.40 -1.64
C TYR A 185 -5.19 5.17 -0.82
N TRP A 186 -5.03 5.30 0.50
CA TRP A 186 -5.71 4.45 1.45
C TRP A 186 -7.21 4.77 1.42
N LYS A 187 -8.05 3.74 1.55
CA LYS A 187 -9.49 3.91 1.71
C LYS A 187 -10.07 2.76 2.52
N THR A 188 -10.94 3.09 3.48
CA THR A 188 -11.63 2.08 4.28
C THR A 188 -12.67 1.31 3.47
N ALA A 189 -12.94 0.06 3.86
CA ALA A 189 -14.02 -0.72 3.28
C ALA A 189 -15.39 -0.06 3.56
N LYS A 190 -16.33 -0.26 2.64
CA LYS A 190 -17.69 0.31 2.75
C LYS A 190 -18.44 -0.27 3.95
N ASN A 191 -19.37 0.53 4.49
CA ASN A 191 -20.34 0.15 5.53
C ASN A 191 -19.72 -0.21 6.89
N ILE A 192 -18.53 0.28 7.19
CA ILE A 192 -17.98 0.29 8.55
C ILE A 192 -18.17 1.70 9.08
N ASP A 193 -18.73 1.83 10.28
CA ASP A 193 -18.96 3.13 10.88
C ASP A 193 -17.65 3.73 11.38
N PHE A 194 -17.55 5.06 11.29
CA PHE A 194 -16.51 5.82 11.97
C PHE A 194 -16.58 5.60 13.50
N PRO A 195 -15.45 5.78 14.23
CA PRO A 195 -14.16 6.30 13.75
C PRO A 195 -13.33 5.27 12.96
N HIS A 196 -12.44 5.78 12.12
CA HIS A 196 -11.44 5.01 11.39
C HIS A 196 -10.04 5.41 11.83
N HIS A 197 -9.07 4.49 11.74
CA HIS A 197 -7.74 4.68 12.30
C HIS A 197 -6.67 4.18 11.36
N ILE A 198 -5.61 4.97 11.22
CA ILE A 198 -4.33 4.55 10.67
C ILE A 198 -3.23 4.90 11.67
N VAL A 199 -2.35 3.92 11.93
CA VAL A 199 -1.19 4.07 12.81
C VAL A 199 0.06 3.82 12.01
N ILE A 200 0.98 4.78 12.04
CA ILE A 200 2.28 4.72 11.37
C ILE A 200 3.37 4.60 12.43
N ASP A 201 4.25 3.61 12.28
CA ASP A 201 5.55 3.56 12.97
C ASP A 201 6.54 4.35 12.11
N LEU A 202 7.11 5.43 12.68
CA LEU A 202 8.08 6.29 12.00
C LEU A 202 9.47 5.62 11.86
N GLY A 203 9.64 4.42 12.40
CA GLY A 203 10.86 3.61 12.41
C GLY A 203 11.88 4.05 13.48
N ASN A 204 11.82 5.31 13.90
CA ASN A 204 12.62 5.87 14.99
C ASN A 204 11.89 7.07 15.62
N THR A 205 12.29 7.44 16.83
CA THR A 205 11.70 8.54 17.59
C THR A 205 11.99 9.89 16.92
N GLN A 206 10.93 10.67 16.70
CA GLN A 206 10.96 11.94 16.00
C GLN A 206 10.26 13.02 16.83
N THR A 207 10.70 14.27 16.70
CA THR A 207 9.95 15.42 17.21
C THR A 207 9.10 15.98 16.07
N VAL A 208 7.78 15.93 16.26
CA VAL A 208 6.78 16.33 15.27
C VAL A 208 6.03 17.57 15.73
N THR A 209 5.79 18.49 14.80
CA THR A 209 5.15 19.78 15.04
C THR A 209 3.83 19.95 14.30
N GLY A 210 3.48 19.02 13.41
CA GLY A 210 2.27 19.08 12.61
C GLY A 210 2.20 17.96 11.59
N LEU A 211 1.17 18.03 10.76
CA LEU A 211 0.95 17.13 9.64
C LEU A 211 0.54 17.89 8.38
N GLN A 212 0.79 17.27 7.24
CA GLN A 212 0.14 17.62 5.99
C GLN A 212 -0.68 16.44 5.48
N TYR A 213 -1.90 16.72 5.06
CA TYR A 213 -2.89 15.76 4.58
C TYR A 213 -3.28 16.13 3.15
N LEU A 214 -3.29 15.13 2.28
CA LEU A 214 -3.84 15.24 0.94
C LEU A 214 -5.05 14.31 0.83
N PRO A 215 -6.28 14.83 0.64
CA PRO A 215 -7.39 14.01 0.21
C PRO A 215 -7.14 13.50 -1.21
N ARG A 216 -7.82 12.42 -1.56
CA ARG A 216 -7.86 11.91 -2.94
C ARG A 216 -8.25 12.99 -3.97
N MET A 217 -7.71 12.85 -5.18
CA MET A 217 -7.72 13.91 -6.20
C MET A 217 -9.02 14.01 -7.01
N GLU A 218 -9.94 13.06 -6.86
CA GLU A 218 -11.23 13.12 -7.56
C GLU A 218 -12.11 14.26 -7.06
N SER A 219 -13.00 14.75 -7.94
CA SER A 219 -14.04 15.73 -7.58
C SER A 219 -14.88 15.23 -6.39
N ASP A 220 -15.33 16.17 -5.56
CA ASP A 220 -16.08 15.93 -4.32
C ASP A 220 -15.32 15.14 -3.24
N VAL A 221 -14.02 14.90 -3.44
CA VAL A 221 -13.08 14.27 -2.49
C VAL A 221 -13.68 13.09 -1.72
N PRO A 222 -14.09 11.99 -2.39
CA PRO A 222 -14.97 10.99 -1.78
C PRO A 222 -14.34 10.22 -0.60
N GLY A 223 -14.82 10.49 0.62
CA GLY A 223 -14.25 9.92 1.84
C GLY A 223 -13.11 10.75 2.42
N ALA A 224 -12.91 11.98 1.95
CA ALA A 224 -12.04 12.91 2.63
C ALA A 224 -12.53 13.17 4.04
N ILE A 225 -11.58 13.12 4.97
CA ILE A 225 -11.81 13.22 6.40
C ILE A 225 -12.20 14.65 6.73
N LYS A 226 -13.20 14.85 7.59
CA LYS A 226 -13.57 16.17 8.11
C LYS A 226 -13.00 16.35 9.51
N ASN A 227 -13.65 15.80 10.52
CA ASN A 227 -13.15 15.86 11.90
C ASN A 227 -12.11 14.75 12.12
N TYR A 228 -11.01 15.09 12.78
CA TYR A 228 -9.96 14.13 13.09
C TYR A 228 -9.24 14.45 14.40
N ARG A 229 -8.53 13.44 14.91
CA ARG A 229 -7.60 13.57 16.03
C ARG A 229 -6.27 12.92 15.68
N ILE A 230 -5.20 13.49 16.23
CA ILE A 230 -3.85 12.93 16.13
C ILE A 230 -3.36 12.54 17.51
N TYR A 231 -2.76 11.36 17.61
CA TYR A 231 -2.10 10.85 18.80
C TYR A 231 -0.65 10.53 18.45
N VAL A 232 0.26 10.80 19.37
CA VAL A 232 1.69 10.53 19.23
C VAL A 232 2.14 9.77 20.47
N SER A 233 2.83 8.65 20.28
CA SER A 233 3.33 7.81 21.37
C SER A 233 4.76 7.37 21.10
N GLU A 234 5.57 7.26 22.14
CA GLU A 234 6.90 6.64 22.07
C GLU A 234 6.80 5.12 21.88
N ASN A 235 5.78 4.50 22.49
CA ASN A 235 5.57 3.06 22.47
C ASN A 235 4.46 2.68 21.48
N PRO A 236 4.45 1.44 20.95
CA PRO A 236 3.36 0.97 20.12
C PRO A 236 2.00 1.14 20.80
N PHE A 237 1.00 1.62 20.06
CA PHE A 237 -0.38 1.66 20.56
C PHE A 237 -0.90 0.25 20.83
N LYS A 238 -1.79 0.14 21.83
CA LYS A 238 -2.42 -1.12 22.21
C LYS A 238 -3.43 -1.57 21.14
N LEU A 239 -3.41 -2.86 20.81
CA LEU A 239 -4.29 -3.52 19.83
C LEU A 239 -5.11 -4.65 20.47
#